data_AF-A0A0A8EHV8-F1
#
_entry.id   AF-A0A0A8EHV8-F1
#
_cell.length_a   1.000
_cell.length_b   1.000
_cell.length_c   1.000
_cell.angle_alpha   90.00
_cell.angle_beta   90.00
_cell.angle_gamma   90.00
#
_symmetry.space_group_name_H-M   'P 1'
#
loop_
_entity.id
_entity.type
_entity.pdbx_description
1 polymer ?
#
loop_
_entity_poly.entity_id
_entity_poly.type
_entity_poly.pdbx_seq_one_letter_code
_entity_poly.pdbx_strand_id
1 'polypeptide(L)'
;MGAAKLQPLLQASFRNLVPAAIADATGNLPRSSRKLLHGPHFRDDLVDALRWAEGEIQVASERMTWTGDPRAERTTRQLQQIRASLNQARPEEADRRRTQHRGSAGHQVDTDSAATARLWLRRAFPEHFQQLLDQEYAAAQLQPRAARPEAADVFDAIEWGCGEGFLFATMTPAVHALLGKSPLAVRNAVADDARQQDERNVELRHPLLLRRWRTALDELAEMTAPLAGASSPSVLGPLTTDLDAMPRQAAFAVLGARRFLVAVQQRTAENTRTARHYAQTITEREQDEPDHQAHRRVFDQALHRLADEHPDAYDHIRHRLRPFESGPGCLDAAALNSNQRGTLKRQVLAELVPPPAVPPAPHLAATTTLPRPAVSAMHPMATH
;
A
#
# COMPACT_ATOMS: atom_id res chain seq x y z
N MET A 1 13.09 5.49 35.98
CA MET A 1 14.09 5.05 34.98
C MET A 1 14.35 6.21 34.02
N GLY A 2 15.62 6.59 33.79
CA GLY A 2 15.96 7.72 32.90
C GLY A 2 15.84 7.37 31.42
N ALA A 3 15.64 8.38 30.55
CA ALA A 3 15.44 8.20 29.11
C ALA A 3 16.57 7.39 28.43
N ALA A 4 17.82 7.59 28.85
CA ALA A 4 18.98 6.86 28.33
C ALA A 4 18.97 5.35 28.62
N LYS A 5 18.31 4.91 29.70
CA LYS A 5 18.13 3.47 30.01
C LYS A 5 16.90 2.88 29.32
N LEU A 6 15.90 3.70 29.00
CA LEU A 6 14.65 3.27 28.37
C LEU A 6 14.80 3.07 26.85
N GLN A 7 15.55 3.93 26.17
CA GLN A 7 15.76 3.86 24.72
C GLN A 7 16.23 2.48 24.20
N PRO A 8 17.31 1.86 24.72
CA PRO A 8 17.74 0.54 24.24
C PRO A 8 16.71 -0.55 24.52
N LEU A 9 15.94 -0.45 25.61
CA LEU A 9 14.88 -1.41 25.94
C LEU A 9 13.69 -1.31 24.98
N LEU A 10 13.31 -0.09 24.57
CA LEU A 10 12.27 0.14 23.58
C LEU A 10 12.72 -0.29 22.18
N GLN A 11 13.97 -0.03 21.81
CA GLN A 11 14.57 -0.48 20.54
C GLN A 11 14.69 -2.00 20.47
N ALA A 12 15.02 -2.65 21.58
CA ALA A 12 15.21 -4.10 21.63
C ALA A 12 13.90 -4.88 21.40
N SER A 13 12.73 -4.32 21.73
CA SER A 13 11.47 -5.05 21.59
C SER A 13 10.23 -4.16 21.49
N PHE A 14 9.43 -4.39 20.45
CA PHE A 14 8.08 -3.83 20.32
C PHE A 14 7.18 -4.14 21.53
N ARG A 15 7.40 -5.27 22.21
CA ARG A 15 6.66 -5.62 23.42
C ARG A 15 7.04 -4.78 24.64
N ASN A 16 8.20 -4.15 24.65
CA ASN A 16 8.55 -3.14 25.67
C ASN A 16 7.94 -1.77 25.33
N LEU A 17 7.71 -1.53 24.03
CA LEU A 17 7.08 -0.32 23.54
C LEU A 17 5.59 -0.24 23.87
N VAL A 18 4.85 -1.35 23.80
CA VAL A 18 3.42 -1.32 24.11
C VAL A 18 3.15 -0.89 25.57
N PRO A 19 3.75 -1.48 26.62
CA PRO A 19 3.55 -1.00 27.98
C PRO A 19 3.93 0.47 28.15
N ALA A 20 4.95 0.96 27.45
CA ALA A 20 5.31 2.38 27.45
C ALA A 20 4.25 3.26 26.77
N ALA A 21 3.68 2.81 25.64
CA ALA A 21 2.58 3.48 24.95
C ALA A 21 1.30 3.52 25.79
N ILE A 22 0.96 2.41 26.46
CA ILE A 22 -0.15 2.34 27.42
C ILE A 22 0.10 3.28 28.59
N ALA A 23 1.30 3.26 29.18
CA ALA A 23 1.65 4.17 30.27
C ALA A 23 1.57 5.63 29.84
N ASP A 24 1.96 5.95 28.60
CA ASP A 24 1.85 7.31 28.08
C ASP A 24 0.38 7.74 27.87
N ALA A 25 -0.41 6.91 27.19
CA ALA A 25 -1.83 7.17 26.94
C ALA A 25 -2.64 7.32 28.25
N THR A 26 -2.25 6.59 29.30
CA THR A 26 -2.89 6.66 30.62
C THR A 26 -2.30 7.74 31.54
N GLY A 27 -1.33 8.53 31.05
CA GLY A 27 -0.71 9.63 31.81
C GLY A 27 0.33 9.21 32.86
N ASN A 28 0.68 7.93 32.93
CA ASN A 28 1.59 7.34 33.92
C ASN A 28 3.06 7.35 33.49
N LEU A 29 3.38 7.81 32.27
CA LEU A 29 4.75 7.89 31.78
C LEU A 29 5.45 9.20 32.21
N PRO A 30 6.68 9.14 32.80
CA PRO A 30 7.43 10.34 33.16
C PRO A 30 7.75 11.24 31.96
N ARG A 31 7.82 12.57 32.18
CA ARG A 31 8.02 13.57 31.11
C ARG A 31 9.23 13.30 30.22
N SER A 32 10.35 12.84 30.79
CA SER A 32 11.56 12.51 30.02
C SER A 32 11.37 11.30 29.10
N SER A 33 10.59 10.31 29.53
CA SER A 33 10.25 9.11 28.74
C SER A 33 9.19 9.43 27.69
N ARG A 34 8.23 10.31 28.01
CA ARG A 34 7.27 10.84 27.02
C ARG A 34 7.97 11.59 25.89
N LYS A 35 8.93 12.47 26.22
CA LYS A 35 9.73 13.16 25.18
C LYS A 35 10.46 12.19 24.25
N LEU A 36 10.99 11.09 24.79
CA LEU A 36 11.64 10.05 24.00
C LEU A 36 10.64 9.36 23.07
N LEU A 37 9.48 8.94 23.60
CA LEU A 37 8.45 8.19 22.88
C LEU A 37 7.81 8.99 21.74
N HIS A 38 7.60 10.29 21.95
CA HIS A 38 7.09 11.22 20.93
C HIS A 38 8.19 11.80 20.03
N GLY A 39 9.45 11.40 20.27
CA GLY A 39 10.59 11.78 19.45
C GLY A 39 10.56 11.11 18.07
N PRO A 40 11.31 11.65 17.10
CA PRO A 40 11.28 11.19 15.71
C PRO A 40 11.64 9.71 15.54
N HIS A 41 12.37 9.12 16.50
CA HIS A 41 12.81 7.74 16.45
C HIS A 41 11.74 6.71 16.83
N PHE A 42 10.74 7.09 17.64
CA PHE A 42 9.74 6.16 18.17
C PHE A 42 8.31 6.54 17.82
N ARG A 43 8.07 7.71 17.21
CA ARG A 43 6.73 8.23 17.00
C ARG A 43 5.86 7.33 16.10
N ASP A 44 6.44 6.71 15.08
CA ASP A 44 5.71 5.76 14.23
C ASP A 44 5.44 4.45 14.97
N ASP A 45 6.44 3.95 15.69
CA ASP A 45 6.30 2.76 16.49
C ASP A 45 5.29 2.96 17.63
N LEU A 46 5.13 4.19 18.14
CA LEU A 46 4.13 4.58 19.13
C LEU A 46 2.71 4.40 18.59
N VAL A 47 2.43 4.88 17.37
CA VAL A 47 1.09 4.71 16.78
C VAL A 47 0.75 3.24 16.64
N ASP A 48 1.71 2.44 16.19
CA ASP A 48 1.50 0.99 16.04
C ASP A 48 1.36 0.29 17.40
N ALA A 49 2.13 0.71 18.41
CA ALA A 49 1.99 0.21 19.77
C ALA A 49 0.62 0.55 20.37
N LEU A 50 0.09 1.75 20.10
CA LEU A 50 -1.26 2.16 20.50
C LEU A 50 -2.35 1.37 19.76
N ARG A 51 -2.20 1.10 18.45
CA ARG A 51 -3.10 0.22 17.68
C ARG A 51 -3.14 -1.19 18.26
N TRP A 52 -1.98 -1.72 18.64
CA TRP A 52 -1.92 -3.04 19.30
C TRP A 52 -2.58 -3.03 20.67
N ALA A 53 -2.23 -2.03 21.49
CA ALA A 53 -2.78 -1.88 22.83
C ALA A 53 -4.32 -1.75 22.81
N GLU A 54 -4.87 -1.03 21.83
CA GLU A 54 -6.32 -0.92 21.64
C GLU A 54 -6.98 -2.30 21.51
N GLY A 55 -6.48 -3.15 20.61
CA GLY A 55 -7.06 -4.48 20.39
C GLY A 55 -6.96 -5.41 21.59
N GLU A 56 -5.78 -5.50 22.22
CA GLU A 56 -5.57 -6.39 23.36
C GLU A 56 -6.38 -5.95 24.59
N ILE A 57 -6.39 -4.64 24.90
CA ILE A 57 -7.16 -4.11 26.03
C ILE A 57 -8.66 -4.21 25.75
N GLN A 58 -9.10 -4.06 24.50
CA GLN A 58 -10.50 -4.29 24.14
C GLN A 58 -10.94 -5.72 24.45
N VAL A 59 -10.22 -6.73 23.97
CA VAL A 59 -10.58 -8.14 24.21
C VAL A 59 -10.49 -8.48 25.71
N ALA A 60 -9.48 -7.95 26.41
CA ALA A 60 -9.37 -8.10 27.85
C ALA A 60 -10.57 -7.50 28.60
N SER A 61 -11.00 -6.30 28.20
CA SER A 61 -12.17 -5.61 28.77
C SER A 61 -13.45 -6.41 28.54
N GLU A 62 -13.70 -6.86 27.31
CA GLU A 62 -14.88 -7.66 26.94
C GLU A 62 -14.95 -8.94 27.77
N ARG A 63 -13.83 -9.67 27.88
CA ARG A 63 -13.74 -10.87 28.71
C ARG A 63 -14.00 -10.57 30.18
N MET A 64 -13.36 -9.54 30.74
CA MET A 64 -13.51 -9.16 32.14
C MET A 64 -14.96 -8.82 32.47
N THR A 65 -15.61 -8.01 31.63
CA THR A 65 -17.03 -7.65 31.77
C THR A 65 -17.91 -8.89 31.78
N TRP A 66 -17.75 -9.80 30.81
CA TRP A 66 -18.55 -11.02 30.75
C TRP A 66 -18.31 -11.96 31.96
N THR A 67 -17.07 -12.09 32.42
CA THR A 67 -16.76 -12.93 33.59
C THR A 67 -17.07 -12.29 34.95
N GLY A 68 -17.53 -11.04 34.98
CA GLY A 68 -17.77 -10.30 36.22
C GLY A 68 -16.50 -9.93 36.98
N ASP A 69 -15.36 -9.75 36.30
CA ASP A 69 -14.11 -9.33 36.94
C ASP A 69 -14.22 -7.86 37.40
N PRO A 70 -14.00 -7.54 38.68
CA PRO A 70 -14.12 -6.17 39.20
C PRO A 70 -13.15 -5.17 38.56
N ARG A 71 -12.10 -5.64 37.86
CA ARG A 71 -11.16 -4.78 37.13
C ARG A 71 -11.74 -4.25 35.82
N ALA A 72 -12.86 -4.78 35.33
CA ALA A 72 -13.45 -4.44 34.03
C ALA A 72 -13.58 -2.92 33.83
N GLU A 73 -14.15 -2.20 34.79
CA GLU A 73 -14.34 -0.75 34.69
C GLU A 73 -13.03 0.03 34.55
N ARG A 74 -11.96 -0.42 35.22
CA ARG A 74 -10.63 0.19 35.10
C ARG A 74 -10.04 -0.08 33.71
N THR A 75 -10.18 -1.31 33.21
CA THR A 75 -9.71 -1.71 31.89
C THR A 75 -10.45 -0.96 30.78
N THR A 76 -11.77 -0.77 30.90
CA THR A 76 -12.58 0.03 29.96
C THR A 76 -12.12 1.48 29.92
N ARG A 77 -11.87 2.10 31.08
CA ARG A 77 -11.34 3.48 31.14
C ARG A 77 -9.95 3.58 30.48
N GLN A 78 -9.09 2.61 30.72
CA GLN A 78 -7.79 2.52 30.06
C GLN A 78 -7.93 2.40 28.53
N LEU A 79 -8.88 1.60 28.03
CA LEU A 79 -9.17 1.51 26.59
C LEU A 79 -9.58 2.86 25.99
N GLN A 80 -10.45 3.60 26.67
CA GLN A 80 -10.90 4.93 26.22
C GLN A 80 -9.72 5.90 26.11
N GLN A 81 -8.80 5.89 27.08
CA GLN A 81 -7.59 6.70 27.06
C GLN A 81 -6.66 6.33 25.90
N ILE A 82 -6.47 5.03 25.64
CA ILE A 82 -5.68 4.54 24.49
C ILE A 82 -6.30 5.00 23.16
N ARG A 83 -7.62 4.87 23.00
CA ARG A 83 -8.33 5.34 21.80
C ARG A 83 -8.21 6.84 21.59
N ALA A 84 -8.32 7.63 22.66
CA ALA A 84 -8.15 9.08 22.59
C ALA A 84 -6.72 9.45 22.14
N SER A 85 -5.70 8.81 22.72
CA SER A 85 -4.30 9.01 22.34
C SER A 85 -4.03 8.59 20.89
N LEU A 86 -4.59 7.45 20.46
CA LEU A 86 -4.46 6.97 19.08
C LEU A 86 -5.12 7.92 18.06
N ASN A 87 -6.29 8.47 18.39
CA ASN A 87 -6.98 9.45 17.54
C ASN A 87 -6.21 10.76 17.41
N GLN A 88 -5.44 11.15 18.43
CA GLN A 88 -4.55 12.31 18.37
C GLN A 88 -3.29 12.03 17.53
N ALA A 89 -2.71 10.84 17.65
CA ALA A 89 -1.46 10.50 16.97
C ALA A 89 -1.64 10.21 15.46
N ARG A 90 -2.82 9.72 15.03
CA ARG A 90 -3.09 9.36 13.63
C ARG A 90 -2.96 10.54 12.63
N PRO A 91 -3.56 11.71 12.87
CA PRO A 91 -3.39 12.87 12.00
C PRO A 91 -1.93 13.33 11.90
N GLU A 92 -1.19 13.33 13.02
CA GLU A 92 0.21 13.72 13.05
C GLU A 92 1.10 12.75 12.24
N GLU A 93 0.84 11.44 12.36
CA GLU A 93 1.50 10.41 11.57
C GLU A 93 1.20 10.59 10.08
N ALA A 94 -0.05 10.86 9.72
CA ALA A 94 -0.46 11.08 8.34
C ALA A 94 0.16 12.36 7.76
N ASP A 95 0.21 13.45 8.53
CA ASP A 95 0.80 14.70 8.10
C ASP A 95 2.31 14.60 7.90
N ARG A 96 3.01 13.99 8.86
CA ARG A 96 4.45 13.74 8.77
C ARG A 96 4.79 12.80 7.60
N ARG A 97 4.01 11.75 7.38
CA ARG A 97 4.19 10.88 6.21
C ARG A 97 4.03 11.67 4.92
N ARG A 98 3.04 12.56 4.84
CA ARG A 98 2.89 13.46 3.68
C ARG A 98 4.10 14.38 3.51
N THR A 99 4.66 14.94 4.58
CA THR A 99 5.83 15.83 4.47
C THR A 99 7.12 15.09 4.17
N GLN A 100 7.36 13.90 4.73
CA GLN A 100 8.51 13.05 4.40
C GLN A 100 8.45 12.50 2.97
N HIS A 101 7.26 12.12 2.51
CA HIS A 101 7.05 11.70 1.14
C HIS A 101 7.32 12.86 0.17
N ARG A 102 6.92 14.09 0.52
CA ARG A 102 7.29 15.31 -0.22
C ARG A 102 8.77 15.69 -0.11
N GLY A 103 9.46 15.31 0.96
CA GLY A 103 10.87 15.64 1.19
C GLY A 103 11.86 14.62 0.61
N SER A 104 11.40 13.43 0.24
CA SER A 104 12.23 12.40 -0.39
C SER A 104 12.46 12.78 -1.85
N ALA A 105 13.73 12.89 -2.27
CA ALA A 105 14.22 13.50 -3.51
C ALA A 105 13.77 12.86 -4.84
N GLY A 106 12.77 11.97 -4.81
CA GLY A 106 12.15 11.34 -5.96
C GLY A 106 10.62 11.37 -6.01
N HIS A 107 9.90 11.86 -4.98
CA HIS A 107 8.43 11.82 -4.90
C HIS A 107 7.79 13.13 -4.40
N GLN A 108 8.45 14.27 -4.59
CA GLN A 108 7.69 15.52 -4.70
C GLN A 108 6.59 15.26 -5.73
N VAL A 109 5.32 15.41 -5.33
CA VAL A 109 4.25 15.65 -6.32
C VAL A 109 4.79 16.84 -7.07
N ASP A 110 5.29 16.58 -8.27
CA ASP A 110 6.10 17.57 -8.95
C ASP A 110 5.26 18.82 -9.08
N THR A 111 5.59 19.82 -8.26
CA THR A 111 4.90 21.09 -8.25
C THR A 111 5.37 21.89 -9.45
N ASP A 112 6.50 21.49 -10.08
CA ASP A 112 6.83 21.99 -11.39
C ASP A 112 5.82 21.45 -12.41
N SER A 113 4.98 22.38 -12.85
CA SER A 113 3.98 22.16 -13.87
C SER A 113 4.63 21.82 -15.23
N ALA A 114 5.86 22.27 -15.50
CA ALA A 114 6.61 21.95 -16.73
C ALA A 114 7.15 20.52 -16.70
N ALA A 115 7.73 20.09 -15.58
CA ALA A 115 8.15 18.71 -15.39
C ALA A 115 6.94 17.74 -15.37
N THR A 116 5.83 18.15 -14.77
CA THR A 116 4.57 17.40 -14.85
C THR A 116 4.08 17.22 -16.29
N ALA A 117 4.11 18.29 -17.10
CA ALA A 117 3.71 18.23 -18.50
C ALA A 117 4.61 17.28 -19.30
N ARG A 118 5.94 17.34 -19.12
CA ARG A 118 6.89 16.39 -19.73
C ARG A 118 6.60 14.93 -19.38
N LEU A 119 6.32 14.63 -18.11
CA LEU A 119 5.96 13.28 -17.67
C LEU A 119 4.63 12.79 -18.25
N TRP A 120 3.66 13.68 -18.50
CA TRP A 120 2.41 13.31 -19.16
C TRP A 120 2.63 13.09 -20.65
N LEU A 121 3.42 13.93 -21.30
CA LEU A 121 3.80 13.80 -22.70
C LEU A 121 4.48 12.44 -22.98
N ARG A 122 5.36 11.98 -22.08
CA ARG A 122 5.94 10.63 -22.10
C ARG A 122 4.88 9.52 -22.21
N ARG A 123 3.75 9.68 -21.51
CA ARG A 123 2.66 8.69 -21.52
C ARG A 123 1.77 8.81 -22.76
N ALA A 124 1.71 9.98 -23.41
CA ALA A 124 1.03 10.15 -24.68
C ALA A 124 1.83 9.54 -25.85
N PHE A 125 3.17 9.65 -25.81
CA PHE A 125 4.08 9.19 -26.87
C PHE A 125 5.14 8.21 -26.35
N PRO A 126 4.75 7.01 -25.86
CA PRO A 126 5.67 6.09 -25.20
C PRO A 126 6.76 5.55 -26.13
N GLU A 127 6.43 5.23 -27.38
CA GLU A 127 7.39 4.69 -28.36
C GLU A 127 8.44 5.73 -28.75
N HIS A 128 7.99 6.96 -29.03
CA HIS A 128 8.90 8.05 -29.41
C HIS A 128 9.80 8.44 -28.22
N PHE A 129 9.25 8.49 -27.01
CA PHE A 129 10.08 8.71 -25.82
C PHE A 129 11.16 7.63 -25.68
N GLN A 130 10.83 6.35 -25.90
CA GLN A 130 11.82 5.28 -25.81
C GLN A 130 12.94 5.45 -26.85
N GLN A 131 12.59 5.82 -28.09
CA GLN A 131 13.59 6.12 -29.13
C GLN A 131 14.53 7.26 -28.73
N LEU A 132 13.99 8.35 -28.18
CA LEU A 132 14.80 9.47 -27.69
C LEU A 132 15.68 9.06 -26.51
N LEU A 133 15.13 8.26 -25.59
CA LEU A 133 15.87 7.75 -24.44
C LEU A 133 17.05 6.89 -24.88
N ASP A 134 16.85 5.99 -25.84
CA ASP A 134 17.91 5.13 -26.39
C ASP A 134 19.01 5.97 -27.08
N GLN A 135 18.63 7.04 -27.79
CA GLN A 135 19.58 7.99 -28.39
C GLN A 135 20.41 8.72 -27.32
N GLU A 136 19.78 9.21 -26.24
CA GLU A 136 20.48 9.90 -25.16
C GLU A 136 21.42 8.95 -24.40
N TYR A 137 21.04 7.70 -24.21
CA TYR A 137 21.91 6.66 -23.67
C TYR A 137 23.14 6.42 -24.55
N ALA A 138 22.94 6.28 -25.85
CA ALA A 138 24.02 6.11 -26.81
C ALA A 138 24.96 7.32 -26.83
N ALA A 139 24.42 8.54 -26.78
CA ALA A 139 25.18 9.78 -26.77
C ALA A 139 26.01 9.94 -25.48
N ALA A 140 25.45 9.57 -24.32
CA ALA A 140 26.13 9.61 -23.04
C ALA A 140 27.13 8.45 -22.85
N GLN A 141 27.19 7.49 -23.79
CA GLN A 141 27.96 6.25 -23.68
C GLN A 141 27.64 5.46 -22.40
N LEU A 142 26.39 5.57 -21.92
CA LEU A 142 25.88 4.85 -20.76
C LEU A 142 25.10 3.63 -21.21
N GLN A 143 25.28 2.51 -20.52
CA GLN A 143 24.44 1.35 -20.73
C GLN A 143 23.06 1.62 -20.15
N PRO A 144 21.95 1.37 -20.88
CA PRO A 144 20.62 1.50 -20.31
C PRO A 144 20.50 0.66 -19.04
N ARG A 145 19.94 1.27 -17.99
CA ARG A 145 19.64 0.52 -16.76
C ARG A 145 18.62 -0.56 -17.10
N ALA A 146 18.78 -1.75 -16.52
CA ALA A 146 17.76 -2.79 -16.62
C ALA A 146 16.41 -2.17 -16.24
N ALA A 147 15.46 -2.20 -17.18
CA ALA A 147 14.16 -1.58 -16.96
C ALA A 147 13.53 -2.28 -15.75
N ARG A 148 13.24 -1.50 -14.70
CA ARG A 148 12.43 -2.01 -13.60
C ARG A 148 11.08 -2.44 -14.18
N PRO A 149 10.68 -3.71 -14.00
CA PRO A 149 9.35 -4.15 -14.41
C PRO A 149 8.30 -3.21 -13.78
N GLU A 150 7.20 -2.93 -14.48
CA GLU A 150 6.10 -2.19 -13.86
C GLU A 150 5.58 -3.01 -12.67
N ALA A 151 5.99 -2.63 -11.46
CA ALA A 151 5.61 -3.31 -10.23
C ALA A 151 4.10 -3.11 -10.01
N ALA A 152 3.35 -4.20 -9.91
CA ALA A 152 1.91 -4.14 -9.66
C ALA A 152 1.64 -3.73 -8.20
N ASP A 153 2.53 -4.10 -7.28
CA ASP A 153 2.48 -3.72 -5.88
C ASP A 153 3.87 -3.51 -5.24
N VAL A 154 3.86 -3.20 -3.94
CA VAL A 154 5.09 -2.98 -3.15
C VAL A 154 5.94 -4.25 -3.01
N PHE A 155 5.35 -5.44 -3.08
CA PHE A 155 6.09 -6.68 -2.92
C PHE A 155 6.86 -7.03 -4.19
N ASP A 156 6.32 -6.75 -5.38
CA ASP A 156 7.07 -6.87 -6.64
C ASP A 156 8.32 -5.99 -6.62
N ALA A 157 8.19 -4.76 -6.11
CA ALA A 157 9.32 -3.86 -5.91
C ALA A 157 10.38 -4.45 -4.97
N ILE A 158 9.96 -5.10 -3.89
CA ILE A 158 10.85 -5.72 -2.90
C ILE A 158 11.57 -6.92 -3.49
N GLU A 159 10.84 -7.80 -4.18
CA GLU A 159 11.38 -9.00 -4.83
C GLU A 159 12.39 -8.62 -5.92
N TRP A 160 12.07 -7.63 -6.76
CA TRP A 160 13.00 -7.06 -7.72
C TRP A 160 14.23 -6.44 -7.03
N GLY A 161 14.03 -5.65 -5.98
CA GLY A 161 15.12 -5.04 -5.22
C GLY A 161 16.07 -6.07 -4.59
N CYS A 162 15.56 -7.26 -4.24
CA CYS A 162 16.41 -8.38 -3.82
C CYS A 162 17.20 -8.97 -4.98
N GLY A 163 16.56 -9.16 -6.14
CA GLY A 163 17.19 -9.69 -7.34
C GLY A 163 18.33 -8.82 -7.87
N GLU A 164 18.16 -7.50 -7.82
CA GLU A 164 19.15 -6.51 -8.25
C GLU A 164 20.21 -6.17 -7.17
N GLY A 165 20.10 -6.76 -5.97
CA GLY A 165 21.05 -6.54 -4.87
C GLY A 165 20.84 -5.24 -4.07
N PHE A 166 19.79 -4.46 -4.34
CA PHE A 166 19.40 -3.32 -3.50
C PHE A 166 18.96 -3.77 -2.10
N LEU A 167 18.44 -4.97 -1.94
CA LEU A 167 18.17 -5.56 -0.63
C LEU A 167 19.04 -6.78 -0.41
N PHE A 168 19.79 -6.77 0.69
CA PHE A 168 20.51 -7.95 1.11
C PHE A 168 19.55 -8.92 1.80
N ALA A 169 19.33 -10.07 1.17
CA ALA A 169 18.42 -11.10 1.63
C ALA A 169 19.22 -12.37 1.95
N THR A 170 19.64 -12.53 3.22
CA THR A 170 20.41 -13.71 3.64
C THR A 170 19.53 -14.96 3.61
N MET A 171 19.86 -15.88 2.71
CA MET A 171 19.16 -17.16 2.57
C MET A 171 19.66 -18.16 3.62
N THR A 172 19.04 -18.16 4.80
CA THR A 172 19.30 -19.16 5.84
C THR A 172 18.55 -20.47 5.55
N PRO A 173 18.95 -21.61 6.13
CA PRO A 173 18.21 -22.87 5.99
C PRO A 173 16.74 -22.77 6.40
N ALA A 174 16.44 -21.95 7.43
CA ALA A 174 15.07 -21.72 7.89
C ALA A 174 14.24 -20.93 6.87
N VAL A 175 14.82 -19.92 6.22
CA VAL A 175 14.18 -19.16 5.14
C VAL A 175 13.93 -20.06 3.93
N HIS A 176 14.92 -20.87 3.52
CA HIS A 176 14.76 -21.86 2.46
C HIS A 176 13.61 -22.84 2.75
N ALA A 177 13.54 -23.35 3.99
CA ALA A 177 12.48 -24.25 4.41
C ALA A 177 11.10 -23.59 4.31
N LEU A 178 10.95 -22.33 4.75
CA LEU A 178 9.69 -21.59 4.64
C LEU A 178 9.31 -21.31 3.19
N LEU A 179 10.27 -20.95 2.33
CA LEU A 179 10.02 -20.73 0.90
C LEU A 179 9.58 -22.03 0.20
N GLY A 180 10.10 -23.18 0.61
CA GLY A 180 9.70 -24.49 0.08
C GLY A 180 8.35 -25.04 0.57
N LYS A 181 7.72 -24.43 1.59
CA LYS A 181 6.43 -24.90 2.14
C LYS A 181 5.27 -24.66 1.18
N SER A 182 4.22 -25.46 1.29
CA SER A 182 2.94 -25.20 0.61
C SER A 182 2.24 -23.95 1.18
N PRO A 183 1.30 -23.32 0.46
CA PRO A 183 0.53 -22.18 0.97
C PRO A 183 -0.14 -22.46 2.32
N LEU A 184 -0.78 -23.64 2.46
CA LEU A 184 -1.40 -24.07 3.72
C LEU A 184 -0.38 -24.18 4.86
N ALA A 185 0.80 -24.75 4.60
CA ALA A 185 1.84 -24.89 5.61
C ALA A 185 2.44 -23.55 6.03
N VAL A 186 2.52 -22.57 5.12
CA VAL A 186 2.88 -21.19 5.48
C VAL A 186 1.79 -20.53 6.31
N ARG A 187 0.52 -20.67 5.94
CA ARG A 187 -0.59 -20.14 6.74
C ARG A 187 -0.59 -20.68 8.16
N ASN A 188 -0.33 -21.98 8.33
CA ASN A 188 -0.21 -22.58 9.66
C ASN A 188 0.96 -21.98 10.45
N ALA A 189 2.14 -21.82 9.83
CA ALA A 189 3.29 -21.18 10.47
C ALA A 189 3.00 -19.72 10.89
N VAL A 190 2.27 -18.97 10.05
CA VAL A 190 1.83 -17.60 10.35
C VAL A 190 0.80 -17.58 11.47
N ALA A 191 -0.14 -18.55 11.50
CA ALA A 191 -1.10 -18.69 12.58
C ALA A 191 -0.41 -19.00 13.92
N ASP A 192 0.61 -19.86 13.90
CA ASP A 192 1.42 -20.18 15.07
C ASP A 192 2.21 -18.96 15.55
N ASP A 193 2.85 -18.20 14.66
CA ASP A 193 3.52 -16.94 14.99
C ASP A 193 2.57 -15.86 15.55
N ALA A 194 1.32 -15.81 15.05
CA ALA A 194 0.30 -14.92 15.60
C ALA A 194 -0.12 -15.34 17.02
N ARG A 195 -0.24 -16.65 17.29
CA ARG A 195 -0.56 -17.19 18.63
C ARG A 195 0.59 -17.03 19.61
N GLN A 196 1.82 -17.30 19.19
CA GLN A 196 3.03 -17.34 20.02
C GLN A 196 3.80 -16.03 19.93
N GLN A 197 3.28 -15.02 20.61
CA GLN A 197 3.86 -13.68 20.58
C GLN A 197 5.28 -13.60 21.19
N ASP A 198 5.67 -14.57 22.04
CA ASP A 198 6.98 -14.69 22.72
C ASP A 198 8.08 -15.29 21.83
N GLU A 199 7.72 -16.20 20.92
CA GLU A 199 8.64 -16.96 20.06
C GLU A 199 8.44 -16.55 18.59
N ARG A 200 8.60 -15.25 18.34
CA ARG A 200 8.35 -14.67 17.02
C ARG A 200 9.23 -15.33 15.95
N ASN A 201 8.61 -15.75 14.86
CA ASN A 201 9.32 -16.26 13.70
C ASN A 201 9.91 -15.09 12.91
N VAL A 202 11.19 -14.79 13.13
CA VAL A 202 11.86 -13.64 12.51
C VAL A 202 12.04 -13.83 11.01
N GLU A 203 12.04 -15.07 10.55
CA GLU A 203 12.21 -15.45 9.16
C GLU A 203 11.01 -15.06 8.29
N LEU A 204 9.79 -14.96 8.86
CA LEU A 204 8.61 -14.44 8.14
C LEU A 204 8.79 -13.00 7.66
N ARG A 205 9.68 -12.23 8.29
CA ARG A 205 10.00 -10.85 7.89
C ARG A 205 10.97 -10.77 6.72
N HIS A 206 11.52 -11.90 6.27
CA HIS A 206 12.46 -11.93 5.16
C HIS A 206 11.82 -11.30 3.90
N PRO A 207 12.56 -10.48 3.11
CA PRO A 207 12.01 -9.77 1.95
C PRO A 207 11.19 -10.66 1.00
N LEU A 208 11.73 -11.85 0.67
CA LEU A 208 11.09 -12.82 -0.23
C LEU A 208 9.90 -13.58 0.38
N LEU A 209 9.65 -13.44 1.69
CA LEU A 209 8.51 -14.07 2.37
C LEU A 209 7.36 -13.08 2.64
N LEU A 210 7.59 -11.77 2.49
CA LEU A 210 6.61 -10.74 2.86
C LEU A 210 5.28 -10.87 2.13
N ARG A 211 5.29 -11.17 0.83
CA ARG A 211 4.06 -11.39 0.05
C ARG A 211 3.28 -12.58 0.60
N ARG A 212 3.94 -13.72 0.77
CA ARG A 212 3.31 -14.95 1.28
C ARG A 212 2.81 -14.80 2.70
N TRP A 213 3.56 -14.08 3.53
CA TRP A 213 3.14 -13.73 4.89
C TRP A 213 1.89 -12.85 4.85
N ARG A 214 1.87 -11.83 3.99
CA ARG A 214 0.70 -10.95 3.81
C ARG A 214 -0.53 -11.73 3.38
N THR A 215 -0.42 -12.55 2.33
CA THR A 215 -1.51 -13.40 1.85
C THR A 215 -2.06 -14.31 2.96
N ALA A 216 -1.17 -14.99 3.69
CA ALA A 216 -1.59 -15.84 4.81
C ALA A 216 -2.31 -15.06 5.92
N LEU A 217 -1.87 -13.84 6.24
CA LEU A 217 -2.53 -12.98 7.23
C LEU A 217 -3.91 -12.51 6.76
N ASP A 218 -4.05 -12.15 5.49
CA ASP A 218 -5.33 -11.76 4.91
C ASP A 218 -6.33 -12.94 4.95
N GLU A 219 -5.91 -14.14 4.54
CA GLU A 219 -6.72 -15.36 4.66
C GLU A 219 -7.12 -15.66 6.11
N LEU A 220 -6.18 -15.57 7.06
CA LEU A 220 -6.48 -15.80 8.48
C LEU A 220 -7.47 -14.77 9.03
N ALA A 221 -7.35 -13.51 8.62
CA ALA A 221 -8.26 -12.46 9.03
C ALA A 221 -9.68 -12.71 8.47
N GLU A 222 -9.80 -13.07 7.20
CA GLU A 222 -11.07 -13.42 6.55
C GLU A 222 -11.75 -14.61 7.23
N MET A 223 -11.00 -15.67 7.53
CA MET A 223 -11.54 -16.85 8.22
C MET A 223 -11.96 -16.55 9.68
N THR A 224 -11.24 -15.66 10.36
CA THR A 224 -11.43 -15.43 11.81
C THR A 224 -12.48 -14.36 12.10
N ALA A 225 -12.61 -13.33 11.25
CA ALA A 225 -13.54 -12.23 11.44
C ALA A 225 -14.99 -12.65 11.77
N PRO A 226 -15.63 -13.59 11.04
CA PRO A 226 -16.99 -14.02 11.37
C PRO A 226 -17.05 -14.76 12.71
N LEU A 227 -16.06 -15.59 13.03
CA LEU A 227 -15.98 -16.33 14.30
C LEU A 227 -15.79 -15.40 15.51
N ALA A 228 -15.10 -14.28 15.29
CA ALA A 228 -14.84 -13.25 16.27
C ALA A 228 -16.04 -12.30 16.47
N GLY A 229 -17.10 -12.39 15.66
CA GLY A 229 -18.15 -11.37 15.61
C GLY A 229 -17.58 -9.98 15.30
N ALA A 230 -16.55 -9.91 14.46
CA ALA A 230 -15.86 -8.67 14.13
C ALA A 230 -16.63 -7.88 13.06
N SER A 231 -16.44 -6.57 13.03
CA SER A 231 -17.05 -5.73 11.98
C SER A 231 -16.45 -6.02 10.60
N SER A 232 -15.16 -6.33 10.52
CA SER A 232 -14.49 -6.76 9.28
C SER A 232 -13.17 -7.49 9.60
N PRO A 233 -12.51 -8.11 8.60
CA PRO A 233 -11.15 -8.66 8.78
C PRO A 233 -10.13 -7.65 9.30
N SER A 234 -10.29 -6.37 8.98
CA SER A 234 -9.38 -5.29 9.36
C SER A 234 -9.82 -4.49 10.59
N VAL A 235 -11.04 -4.70 11.09
CA VAL A 235 -11.62 -3.94 12.21
C VAL A 235 -12.36 -4.88 13.15
N LEU A 236 -11.84 -5.02 14.39
CA LEU A 236 -12.49 -5.83 15.41
C LEU A 236 -13.91 -5.32 15.74
N GLY A 237 -14.07 -4.00 15.94
CA GLY A 237 -15.37 -3.40 16.26
C GLY A 237 -15.96 -3.84 17.60
N PRO A 238 -17.13 -3.30 18.01
CA PRO A 238 -17.78 -3.70 19.26
C PRO A 238 -18.20 -5.18 19.20
N LEU A 239 -18.18 -5.85 20.35
CA LEU A 239 -18.75 -7.19 20.48
C LEU A 239 -20.27 -7.10 20.40
N THR A 240 -20.86 -7.61 19.32
CA THR A 240 -22.31 -7.61 19.09
C THR A 240 -22.97 -8.93 19.48
N THR A 241 -22.18 -9.97 19.69
CA THR A 241 -22.66 -11.29 20.07
C THR A 241 -23.05 -11.33 21.54
N ASP A 242 -24.26 -11.78 21.84
CA ASP A 242 -24.72 -12.01 23.21
C ASP A 242 -24.04 -13.26 23.79
N LEU A 243 -23.04 -13.04 24.64
CA LEU A 243 -22.26 -14.11 25.26
C LEU A 243 -23.03 -14.83 26.39
N ASP A 244 -24.04 -14.19 26.98
CA ASP A 244 -24.82 -14.75 28.08
C ASP A 244 -25.90 -15.71 27.57
N ALA A 245 -26.35 -15.51 26.33
CA ALA A 245 -27.30 -16.40 25.65
C ALA A 245 -26.69 -17.71 25.11
N MET A 246 -25.38 -17.94 25.28
CA MET A 246 -24.69 -19.11 24.70
C MET A 246 -23.96 -19.98 25.73
N PRO A 247 -23.66 -21.26 25.40
CA PRO A 247 -22.84 -22.11 26.25
C PRO A 247 -21.47 -21.48 26.52
N ARG A 248 -20.99 -21.61 27.75
CA ARG A 248 -19.72 -21.03 28.21
C ARG A 248 -18.53 -21.32 27.28
N GLN A 249 -18.45 -22.54 26.73
CA GLN A 249 -17.40 -22.93 25.80
C GLN A 249 -17.47 -22.15 24.47
N ALA A 250 -18.67 -21.90 23.96
CA ALA A 250 -18.88 -21.10 22.75
C ALA A 250 -18.52 -19.63 22.99
N ALA A 251 -18.87 -19.06 24.15
CA ALA A 251 -18.47 -17.70 24.51
C ALA A 251 -16.95 -17.54 24.57
N PHE A 252 -16.25 -18.51 25.17
CA PHE A 252 -14.78 -18.53 25.15
C PHE A 252 -14.21 -18.71 23.74
N ALA A 253 -14.87 -19.46 22.85
CA ALA A 253 -14.44 -19.59 21.46
C ALA A 253 -14.53 -18.25 20.72
N VAL A 254 -15.61 -17.48 20.91
CA VAL A 254 -15.75 -16.12 20.35
C VAL A 254 -14.66 -15.20 20.89
N LEU A 255 -14.46 -15.14 22.21
CA LEU A 255 -13.40 -14.32 22.82
C LEU A 255 -11.99 -14.75 22.38
N GLY A 256 -11.76 -16.05 22.20
CA GLY A 256 -10.51 -16.60 21.68
C GLY A 256 -10.27 -16.20 20.22
N ALA A 257 -11.30 -16.28 19.38
CA ALA A 257 -11.25 -15.82 17.99
C ALA A 257 -10.99 -14.31 17.91
N ARG A 258 -11.59 -13.50 18.78
CA ARG A 258 -11.33 -12.06 18.87
C ARG A 258 -9.87 -11.77 19.21
N ARG A 259 -9.32 -12.45 20.21
CA ARG A 259 -7.89 -12.31 20.56
C ARG A 259 -6.98 -12.72 19.39
N PHE A 260 -7.30 -13.83 18.73
CA PHE A 260 -6.53 -14.28 17.58
C PHE A 260 -6.58 -13.28 16.42
N LEU A 261 -7.76 -12.70 16.13
CA LEU A 261 -7.92 -11.67 15.10
C LEU A 261 -7.08 -10.43 15.40
N VAL A 262 -7.04 -9.97 16.65
CA VAL A 262 -6.17 -8.86 17.08
C VAL A 262 -4.69 -9.18 16.83
N ALA A 263 -4.26 -10.41 17.13
CA ALA A 263 -2.89 -10.85 16.85
C ALA A 263 -2.60 -10.88 15.34
N VAL A 264 -3.54 -11.34 14.51
CA VAL A 264 -3.40 -11.30 13.04
C VAL A 264 -3.31 -9.84 12.55
N GLN A 265 -4.16 -8.93 13.04
CA GLN A 265 -4.11 -7.51 12.70
C GLN A 265 -2.78 -6.86 13.11
N GLN A 266 -2.19 -7.26 14.24
CA GLN A 266 -0.86 -6.84 14.65
C GLN A 266 0.22 -7.26 13.65
N ARG A 267 0.20 -8.52 13.23
CA ARG A 267 1.16 -9.05 12.25
C ARG A 267 0.99 -8.41 10.88
N THR A 268 -0.25 -8.08 10.51
CA THR A 268 -0.58 -7.30 9.31
C THR A 268 0.04 -5.90 9.35
N ALA A 269 -0.05 -5.20 10.48
CA ALA A 269 0.60 -3.90 10.65
C ALA A 269 2.13 -4.02 10.57
N GLU A 270 2.70 -5.05 11.20
CA GLU A 270 4.14 -5.36 11.18
C GLU A 270 4.64 -5.64 9.75
N ASN A 271 3.99 -6.53 9.01
CA ASN A 271 4.27 -6.82 7.61
C ASN A 271 4.25 -5.55 6.75
N THR A 272 3.23 -4.71 6.93
CA THR A 272 3.09 -3.44 6.21
C THR A 272 4.26 -2.50 6.51
N ARG A 273 4.72 -2.44 7.77
CA ARG A 273 5.86 -1.62 8.17
C ARG A 273 7.15 -2.16 7.56
N THR A 274 7.39 -3.47 7.64
CA THR A 274 8.58 -4.11 7.07
C THR A 274 8.64 -3.89 5.55
N ALA A 275 7.51 -4.03 4.85
CA ALA A 275 7.45 -3.77 3.41
C ALA A 275 7.81 -2.32 3.06
N ARG A 276 7.30 -1.35 3.81
CA ARG A 276 7.66 0.07 3.63
C ARG A 276 9.14 0.33 3.89
N HIS A 277 9.69 -0.24 4.96
CA HIS A 277 11.10 -0.10 5.28
C HIS A 277 11.98 -0.60 4.15
N TYR A 278 11.69 -1.79 3.60
CA TYR A 278 12.41 -2.31 2.44
C TYR A 278 12.23 -1.46 1.19
N ALA A 279 11.03 -1.00 0.89
CA ALA A 279 10.80 -0.10 -0.24
C ALA A 279 11.62 1.20 -0.10
N GLN A 280 11.71 1.77 1.11
CA GLN A 280 12.54 2.93 1.39
C GLN A 280 14.03 2.61 1.20
N THR A 281 14.53 1.50 1.75
CA THR A 281 15.93 1.09 1.57
C THR A 281 16.29 0.88 0.11
N ILE A 282 15.39 0.29 -0.70
CA ILE A 282 15.60 0.17 -2.16
C ILE A 282 15.75 1.56 -2.76
N THR A 283 14.82 2.48 -2.45
CA THR A 283 14.82 3.83 -3.01
C THR A 283 16.09 4.60 -2.65
N GLU A 284 16.55 4.48 -1.40
CA GLU A 284 17.79 5.10 -0.92
C GLU A 284 19.00 4.52 -1.66
N ARG A 285 19.10 3.20 -1.77
CA ARG A 285 20.24 2.58 -2.45
C ARG A 285 20.24 2.77 -3.96
N GLU A 286 19.06 2.81 -4.59
CA GLU A 286 18.93 3.20 -6.00
C GLU A 286 19.50 4.60 -6.24
N GLN A 287 19.31 5.54 -5.29
CA GLN A 287 19.81 6.91 -5.36
C GLN A 287 21.31 7.01 -5.10
N ASP A 288 21.84 6.14 -4.24
CA ASP A 288 23.27 6.09 -3.89
C ASP A 288 24.14 5.38 -4.94
N GLU A 289 23.55 4.80 -5.99
CA GLU A 289 24.34 4.22 -7.07
C GLU A 289 25.19 5.28 -7.79
N PRO A 290 26.45 4.95 -8.14
CA PRO A 290 27.41 5.92 -8.68
C PRO A 290 26.90 6.61 -9.95
N ASP A 291 26.19 5.86 -10.79
CA ASP A 291 25.69 6.37 -12.07
C ASP A 291 24.26 6.93 -11.98
N HIS A 292 23.60 6.88 -10.80
CA HIS A 292 22.20 7.28 -10.65
C HIS A 292 21.92 8.69 -11.19
N GLN A 293 22.79 9.65 -10.85
CA GLN A 293 22.66 11.01 -11.33
C GLN A 293 22.86 11.11 -12.86
N ALA A 294 23.75 10.31 -13.44
CA ALA A 294 23.99 10.30 -14.87
C ALA A 294 22.79 9.72 -15.64
N HIS A 295 22.23 8.60 -15.17
CA HIS A 295 20.98 8.03 -15.68
C HIS A 295 19.79 8.99 -15.58
N ARG A 296 19.66 9.69 -14.44
CA ARG A 296 18.62 10.68 -14.24
C ARG A 296 18.74 11.84 -15.24
N ARG A 297 19.95 12.32 -15.51
CA ARG A 297 20.19 13.36 -16.53
C ARG A 297 19.81 12.91 -17.93
N VAL A 298 20.19 11.70 -18.34
CA VAL A 298 19.81 11.12 -19.64
C VAL A 298 18.28 11.03 -19.78
N PHE A 299 17.61 10.56 -18.74
CA PHE A 299 16.15 10.50 -18.71
C PHE A 299 15.50 11.89 -18.80
N ASP A 300 16.00 12.86 -18.03
CA ASP A 300 15.52 14.23 -18.06
C ASP A 300 15.78 14.89 -19.42
N GLN A 301 16.92 14.62 -20.08
CA GLN A 301 17.24 15.10 -21.43
C GLN A 301 16.26 14.57 -22.47
N ALA A 302 15.97 13.26 -22.44
CA ALA A 302 14.98 12.66 -23.32
C ALA A 302 13.58 13.28 -23.12
N LEU A 303 13.20 13.61 -21.89
CA LEU A 303 11.95 14.32 -21.59
C LEU A 303 11.91 15.75 -22.15
N HIS A 304 13.03 16.48 -22.10
CA HIS A 304 13.12 17.82 -22.70
C HIS A 304 13.02 17.74 -24.22
N ARG A 305 13.79 16.85 -24.86
CA ARG A 305 13.72 16.65 -26.31
C ARG A 305 12.33 16.24 -26.78
N LEU A 306 11.64 15.38 -26.03
CA LEU A 306 10.26 15.02 -26.36
C LEU A 306 9.33 16.25 -26.33
N ALA A 307 9.52 17.18 -25.39
CA ALA A 307 8.75 18.42 -25.36
C ALA A 307 9.11 19.37 -26.52
N ASP A 308 10.39 19.46 -26.87
CA ASP A 308 10.87 20.28 -28.00
C ASP A 308 10.36 19.76 -29.35
N GLU A 309 10.24 18.44 -29.49
CA GLU A 309 9.74 17.79 -30.72
C GLU A 309 8.19 17.74 -30.80
N HIS A 310 7.48 17.96 -29.69
CA HIS A 310 6.00 18.01 -29.63
C HIS A 310 5.49 19.29 -28.93
N PRO A 311 5.81 20.49 -29.45
CA PRO A 311 5.51 21.75 -28.78
C PRO A 311 4.00 21.96 -28.57
N ASP A 312 3.18 21.64 -29.57
CA ASP A 312 1.72 21.81 -29.48
C ASP A 312 1.08 20.93 -28.39
N ALA A 313 1.50 19.66 -28.30
CA ALA A 313 0.99 18.74 -27.30
C ALA A 313 1.48 19.11 -25.89
N TYR A 314 2.74 19.54 -25.78
CA TYR A 314 3.29 20.06 -24.54
C TYR A 314 2.54 21.31 -24.06
N ASP A 315 2.32 22.28 -24.96
CA ASP A 315 1.60 23.51 -24.66
C ASP A 315 0.13 23.26 -24.30
N HIS A 316 -0.51 22.29 -24.95
CA HIS A 316 -1.85 21.85 -24.56
C HIS A 316 -1.89 21.34 -23.12
N ILE A 317 -0.96 20.45 -22.73
CA ILE A 317 -0.88 19.96 -21.35
C ILE A 317 -0.62 21.12 -20.38
N ARG A 318 0.34 21.99 -20.69
CA ARG A 318 0.67 23.19 -19.89
C ARG A 318 -0.54 24.10 -19.72
N HIS A 319 -1.34 24.30 -20.77
CA HIS A 319 -2.57 25.09 -20.72
C HIS A 319 -3.61 24.47 -19.79
N ARG A 320 -3.75 23.13 -19.81
CA ARG A 320 -4.69 22.40 -18.92
C ARG A 320 -4.25 22.39 -17.46
N LEU A 321 -2.94 22.49 -17.20
CA LEU A 321 -2.38 22.58 -15.84
C LEU A 321 -2.44 24.00 -15.24
N ARG A 322 -2.39 25.05 -16.08
CA ARG A 322 -2.36 26.46 -15.65
C ARG A 322 -3.42 26.87 -14.61
N PRO A 323 -4.69 26.43 -14.68
CA PRO A 323 -5.70 26.79 -13.67
C PRO A 323 -5.40 26.31 -12.25
N PHE A 324 -4.47 25.35 -12.10
CA PHE A 324 -4.08 24.77 -10.82
C PHE A 324 -2.74 25.32 -10.30
N GLU A 325 -2.17 26.33 -10.96
CA GLU A 325 -0.94 26.97 -10.52
C GLU A 325 -1.22 28.02 -9.43
N SER A 326 -0.49 27.95 -8.30
CA SER A 326 -0.51 28.99 -7.23
C SER A 326 0.45 30.15 -7.53
N GLY A 327 1.37 29.95 -8.47
CA GLY A 327 2.32 30.91 -9.01
C GLY A 327 2.92 30.35 -10.31
N PRO A 328 3.64 31.16 -11.10
CA PRO A 328 4.13 30.75 -12.42
C PRO A 328 4.86 29.40 -12.38
N GLY A 329 4.29 28.38 -13.04
CA GLY A 329 4.88 27.03 -13.11
C GLY A 329 4.78 26.19 -11.84
N CYS A 330 4.14 26.69 -10.77
CA CYS A 330 4.03 26.00 -9.48
C CYS A 330 2.61 25.51 -9.21
N LEU A 331 2.37 24.20 -9.34
CA LEU A 331 1.08 23.56 -9.05
C LEU A 331 0.78 23.61 -7.55
N ASP A 332 -0.45 24.02 -7.23
CA ASP A 332 -0.98 23.96 -5.88
C ASP A 332 -1.56 22.58 -5.58
N ALA A 333 -0.96 21.89 -4.61
CA ALA A 333 -1.43 20.59 -4.15
C ALA A 333 -2.82 20.65 -3.47
N ALA A 334 -3.27 21.81 -3.01
CA ALA A 334 -4.62 22.02 -2.50
C ALA A 334 -5.66 22.16 -3.63
N ALA A 335 -5.28 22.81 -4.74
CA ALA A 335 -6.14 22.99 -5.92
C ALA A 335 -6.19 21.74 -6.82
N LEU A 336 -5.08 20.99 -6.91
CA LEU A 336 -4.98 19.76 -7.69
C LEU A 336 -4.48 18.60 -6.81
N ASN A 337 -5.40 18.00 -6.07
CA ASN A 337 -5.09 16.82 -5.27
C ASN A 337 -4.84 15.57 -6.15
N SER A 338 -4.33 14.49 -5.56
CA SER A 338 -3.95 13.26 -6.29
C SER A 338 -5.07 12.66 -7.15
N ASN A 339 -6.32 12.67 -6.66
CA ASN A 339 -7.47 12.14 -7.40
C ASN A 339 -7.82 13.03 -8.59
N GLN A 340 -7.83 14.35 -8.40
CA GLN A 340 -8.06 15.33 -9.47
C GLN A 340 -6.96 15.26 -10.51
N ARG A 341 -5.68 15.16 -10.10
CA ARG A 341 -4.53 14.98 -10.99
C ARG A 341 -4.65 13.72 -11.84
N GLY A 342 -5.08 12.60 -11.25
CA GLY A 342 -5.30 11.34 -11.98
C GLY A 342 -6.44 11.42 -13.00
N THR A 343 -7.53 12.11 -12.67
CA THR A 343 -8.64 12.35 -13.61
C THR A 343 -8.26 13.31 -14.72
N LEU A 344 -7.63 14.44 -14.40
CA LEU A 344 -7.16 15.42 -15.38
C LEU A 344 -6.15 14.78 -16.34
N LYS A 345 -5.18 14.02 -15.83
CA LYS A 345 -4.22 13.28 -16.65
C LYS A 345 -4.93 12.40 -17.68
N ARG A 346 -5.92 11.61 -17.27
CA ARG A 346 -6.65 10.73 -18.20
C ARG A 346 -7.40 11.52 -19.27
N GLN A 347 -8.04 12.63 -18.91
CA GLN A 347 -8.74 13.49 -19.86
C GLN A 347 -7.78 14.10 -20.89
N VAL A 348 -6.70 14.72 -20.41
CA VAL A 348 -5.71 15.36 -21.30
C VAL A 348 -5.02 14.34 -22.20
N LEU A 349 -4.67 13.16 -21.69
CA LEU A 349 -4.10 12.10 -22.52
C LEU A 349 -5.08 11.58 -23.58
N ALA A 350 -6.38 11.52 -23.28
CA ALA A 350 -7.40 11.15 -24.26
C ALA A 350 -7.61 12.24 -25.34
N GLU A 351 -7.38 13.51 -25.01
CA GLU A 351 -7.43 14.62 -25.98
C GLU A 351 -6.22 14.62 -26.94
N LEU A 352 -5.09 14.06 -26.53
CA LEU A 352 -3.84 14.00 -27.32
C LEU A 352 -3.74 12.77 -28.23
N VAL A 353 -4.49 11.70 -27.94
CA VAL A 353 -4.56 10.51 -28.79
C VAL A 353 -5.70 10.69 -29.77
N PRO A 354 -5.45 10.79 -31.10
CA PRO A 354 -6.54 10.90 -32.06
C PRO A 354 -7.46 9.67 -31.97
N PRO A 355 -8.79 9.83 -32.07
CA PRO A 355 -9.69 8.69 -32.09
C PRO A 355 -9.31 7.77 -33.25
N PRO A 356 -9.39 6.43 -33.07
CA PRO A 356 -9.11 5.51 -34.17
C PRO A 356 -10.00 5.89 -35.36
N ALA A 357 -9.41 5.96 -36.54
CA ALA A 357 -10.11 6.31 -37.77
C ALA A 357 -11.37 5.45 -37.88
N VAL A 358 -12.53 6.10 -37.86
CA VAL A 358 -13.81 5.43 -38.12
C VAL A 358 -13.68 4.78 -39.50
N PRO A 359 -13.79 3.45 -39.63
CA PRO A 359 -13.76 2.83 -40.95
C PRO A 359 -14.87 3.45 -41.80
N PRO A 360 -14.61 3.79 -43.07
CA PRO A 360 -15.60 4.42 -43.92
C PRO A 360 -16.87 3.56 -43.93
N ALA A 361 -18.00 4.20 -43.64
CA ALA A 361 -19.30 3.55 -43.68
C ALA A 361 -19.45 2.81 -45.03
N PRO A 362 -19.93 1.57 -45.04
CA PRO A 362 -20.12 0.85 -46.28
C PRO A 362 -21.08 1.64 -47.15
N HIS A 363 -20.59 2.10 -48.31
CA HIS A 363 -21.42 2.68 -49.34
C HIS A 363 -22.54 1.69 -49.65
N LEU A 364 -23.79 2.10 -49.40
CA LEU A 364 -24.98 1.43 -49.89
C LEU A 364 -24.88 1.36 -51.41
N ALA A 365 -24.41 0.22 -51.90
CA ALA A 365 -24.49 -0.13 -53.30
C ALA A 365 -25.97 -0.19 -53.69
N ALA A 366 -26.31 0.60 -54.72
CA ALA A 366 -27.62 0.64 -55.32
C ALA A 366 -28.13 -0.78 -55.62
N THR A 367 -29.28 -1.12 -55.02
CA THR A 367 -30.08 -2.29 -55.38
C THR A 367 -30.42 -2.23 -56.86
N THR A 368 -29.70 -3.04 -57.64
CA THR A 368 -30.09 -3.39 -59.00
C THR A 368 -31.18 -4.47 -58.89
N THR A 369 -32.29 -4.20 -59.56
CA THR A 369 -33.51 -5.00 -59.68
C THR A 369 -33.24 -6.43 -60.17
N LEU A 370 -33.79 -7.42 -59.47
CA LEU A 370 -33.92 -8.81 -59.93
C LEU A 370 -35.40 -9.12 -60.25
N PRO A 371 -35.71 -9.87 -61.33
CA PRO A 371 -37.06 -10.06 -61.83
C PRO A 371 -37.83 -11.19 -61.10
N ARG A 372 -39.15 -10.98 -61.11
CA ARG A 372 -40.25 -11.78 -60.57
C ARG A 372 -40.32 -13.20 -61.18
N PRO A 373 -40.43 -14.27 -60.37
CA PRO A 373 -40.94 -15.56 -60.85
C PRO A 373 -42.47 -15.60 -60.74
N ALA A 374 -43.10 -16.11 -61.80
CA ALA A 374 -44.53 -16.38 -61.87
C ALA A 374 -44.89 -17.72 -61.20
N VAL A 375 -46.09 -17.72 -60.62
CA VAL A 375 -46.72 -18.83 -59.89
C VAL A 375 -47.42 -19.79 -60.85
N SER A 376 -47.33 -21.09 -60.57
CA SER A 376 -48.37 -22.12 -60.78
C SER A 376 -47.81 -23.47 -60.30
N ALA A 377 -48.54 -24.44 -59.76
CA ALA A 377 -49.83 -24.59 -59.08
C ALA A 377 -49.88 -26.07 -58.60
N MET A 378 -50.55 -26.34 -57.47
CA MET A 378 -51.31 -27.58 -57.11
C MET A 378 -50.64 -28.98 -57.26
N HIS A 379 -50.36 -29.70 -56.16
CA HIS A 379 -51.19 -30.71 -55.43
C HIS A 379 -50.88 -32.18 -55.83
N PRO A 380 -51.28 -33.24 -55.08
CA PRO A 380 -51.06 -33.57 -53.66
C PRO A 380 -50.67 -35.09 -53.44
N MET A 381 -50.63 -35.54 -52.17
CA MET A 381 -50.69 -36.95 -51.67
C MET A 381 -49.50 -37.88 -51.99
N ALA A 382 -49.13 -38.91 -51.22
CA ALA A 382 -49.43 -39.47 -49.89
C ALA A 382 -48.37 -40.58 -49.63
N THR A 383 -48.20 -40.99 -48.36
CA THR A 383 -47.79 -42.34 -47.84
C THR A 383 -46.70 -43.13 -48.60
N HIS A 384 -45.59 -43.52 -47.96
CA HIS A 384 -45.51 -44.52 -46.89
C HIS A 384 -44.16 -44.46 -46.18
#